data_AF-A0A7Y8US42-F1
#
_entry.id   AF-A0A7Y8US42-F1
#
_cell.length_a   1.000
_cell.length_b   1.000
_cell.length_c   1.000
_cell.angle_alpha   90.00
_cell.angle_beta   90.00
_cell.angle_gamma   90.00
#
_symmetry.space_group_name_H-M   'P 1'
#
loop_
_entity.id
_entity.type
_entity.pdbx_description
1 polymer ?
#
loop_
_entity_poly.entity_id
_entity_poly.type
_entity_poly.pdbx_seq_one_letter_code
_entity_poly.pdbx_strand_id
1 'polypeptide(L)' 'MLLLLAEYLQQFHKGFAVFQYLTLRGILGVLTALCLSLFLGPWMIRTLQNLQIGQSVRNDGPQSHLSKSGTPTMGGALI' A
#
# COMPACT_ATOMS: atom_id res chain seq x y z
N MET A 1 -9.02 16.34 7.78
CA MET A 1 -9.96 15.68 8.73
C MET A 1 -9.27 15.34 10.05
N LEU A 2 -8.28 14.44 10.09
CA LEU A 2 -7.56 14.09 11.34
C LEU A 2 -6.89 15.28 12.06
N LEU A 3 -6.39 16.27 11.31
CA LEU A 3 -5.78 17.46 11.89
C LEU A 3 -6.79 18.34 12.63
N LEU A 4 -7.98 18.54 12.06
CA LEU A 4 -9.05 19.32 12.69
C LEU A 4 -9.52 18.68 14.00
N LEU A 5 -9.55 17.34 14.04
CA LEU A 5 -9.86 16.59 15.26
C LEU A 5 -8.75 16.77 16.32
N ALA A 6 -7.49 16.71 15.91
CA ALA A 6 -6.36 16.92 16.82
C ALA A 6 -6.34 18.35 17.36
N GLU A 7 -6.65 19.37 16.55
CA GLU A 7 -6.77 20.76 16.99
C GLU A 7 -7.93 20.96 17.98
N TYR A 8 -9.07 20.30 17.76
CA TYR A 8 -10.18 20.33 18.72
C TYR A 8 -9.77 19.70 20.06
N LEU A 9 -9.11 18.53 20.02
CA LEU A 9 -8.63 17.84 21.22
C LEU A 9 -7.50 18.57 21.94
N GLN A 10 -6.73 19.40 21.23
CA GLN A 10 -5.67 20.23 21.80
C GLN A 10 -6.21 21.23 22.84
N GLN A 11 -7.48 21.63 22.74
CA GLN A 11 -8.13 22.49 23.73
C GLN A 11 -8.21 21.82 25.12
N PHE A 12 -8.28 20.49 25.17
CA PHE A 12 -8.35 19.72 26.40
C PHE A 12 -6.96 19.25 26.87
N HIS A 13 -6.07 18.88 25.94
CA HIS A 13 -4.71 18.43 26.25
C HIS A 13 -3.68 18.96 25.25
N LYS A 14 -2.67 19.70 25.75
CA LYS A 14 -1.59 20.29 24.94
C LYS A 14 -0.76 19.25 24.15
N GLY A 15 -0.78 17.98 24.57
CA GLY A 15 -0.06 16.90 23.89
C GLY A 15 -0.49 16.69 22.44
N PHE A 16 -1.71 17.05 22.06
CA PHE A 16 -2.18 16.92 20.66
C PHE A 16 -1.53 17.91 19.69
N ALA A 17 -0.80 18.93 20.18
CA ALA A 17 -0.04 19.85 19.33
C ALA A 17 1.03 19.14 18.49
N VAL A 18 1.47 17.94 18.87
CA VAL A 18 2.45 17.15 18.11
C VAL A 18 1.98 16.85 16.69
N PHE A 19 0.67 16.74 16.47
CA PHE A 19 0.10 16.51 15.13
C PHE A 19 0.21 17.72 14.21
N GLN A 20 0.59 18.90 14.71
CA GLN A 20 0.87 20.08 13.87
C GLN A 20 2.24 19.98 13.18
N TYR A 21 3.18 19.16 13.69
CA TYR A 21 4.48 18.98 13.06
C TYR A 21 4.36 18.23 11.73
N LEU A 22 4.85 18.86 10.66
CA LEU A 22 4.82 18.28 9.31
C LEU A 22 5.62 16.97 9.23
N THR A 23 6.76 16.89 9.93
CA THR A 23 7.63 15.71 9.97
C THR A 23 6.93 14.51 10.59
N LEU A 24 6.24 14.70 11.74
CA LEU A 24 5.46 13.64 12.38
C LEU A 24 4.37 13.12 11.44
N ARG A 25 3.62 14.03 10.82
CA ARG A 25 2.55 13.67 9.87
C ARG A 25 3.08 12.90 8.67
N GLY A 26 4.23 13.32 8.12
CA GLY A 26 4.89 12.63 7.01
C GLY A 26 5.26 11.19 7.38
N ILE A 27 5.91 11.01 8.54
CA ILE A 27 6.30 9.68 9.04
C ILE A 27 5.07 8.80 9.27
N LEU A 28 4.04 9.32 9.95
CA LEU A 28 2.80 8.58 10.18
C LEU A 28 2.10 8.19 8.87
N GLY A 29 2.13 9.06 7.86
CA GLY A 29 1.61 8.77 6.52
C GLY A 29 2.35 7.64 5.80
N VAL A 30 3.68 7.67 5.82
CA VAL A 30 4.51 6.59 5.26
C VAL A 30 4.27 5.28 6.00
N LEU A 31 4.23 5.29 7.33
CA LEU A 31 3.98 4.10 8.13
C LEU A 31 2.59 3.51 7.88
N THR A 32 1.57 4.35 7.78
CA THR A 32 0.21 3.88 7.45
C THR A 32 0.13 3.29 6.06
N ALA A 33 0.71 3.95 5.04
CA ALA A 33 0.76 3.42 3.68
C ALA A 33 1.52 2.07 3.60
N LEU A 34 2.64 1.96 4.32
CA LEU A 34 3.43 0.73 4.41
C LEU A 34 2.63 -0.40 5.08
N CYS A 35 2.03 -0.14 6.24
CA CYS A 35 1.21 -1.13 6.94
C CYS A 35 0.06 -1.60 6.05
N LEU A 36 -0.67 -0.68 5.42
CA LEU A 36 -1.77 -1.03 4.51
C LEU A 36 -1.26 -1.90 3.35
N SER A 37 -0.15 -1.51 2.71
CA SER A 37 0.45 -2.28 1.60
C SER A 37 0.86 -3.69 2.03
N LEU A 38 1.44 -3.85 3.22
CA LEU A 38 1.87 -5.15 3.74
C LEU A 38 0.68 -6.05 4.13
N PHE A 39 -0.37 -5.49 4.72
CA PHE A 39 -1.55 -6.26 5.13
C PHE A 39 -2.48 -6.60 3.96
N LEU A 40 -2.74 -5.64 3.06
CA LEU A 40 -3.65 -5.83 1.92
C LEU A 40 -2.95 -6.47 0.71
N GLY A 41 -1.63 -6.34 0.60
CA GLY A 41 -0.85 -6.87 -0.52
C GLY A 41 -1.06 -8.36 -0.79
N PRO A 42 -0.91 -9.26 0.20
CA PRO A 42 -1.13 -10.70 0.00
C PRO A 42 -2.55 -11.05 -0.44
N TRP A 43 -3.55 -10.35 0.10
CA TRP A 43 -4.95 -10.53 -0.28
C TRP A 43 -5.19 -10.09 -1.73
N MET A 44 -4.64 -8.93 -2.11
CA MET A 44 -4.75 -8.43 -3.48
C MET A 44 -4.03 -9.34 -4.48
N ILE A 45 -2.83 -9.82 -4.17
CA ILE A 45 -2.06 -10.74 -5.03
C ILE A 45 -2.87 -12.01 -5.30
N ARG A 46 -3.44 -12.63 -4.26
CA ARG A 46 -4.29 -13.83 -4.41
C ARG A 46 -5.53 -13.55 -5.26
N THR A 47 -6.14 -12.39 -5.08
CA THR A 47 -7.33 -11.98 -5.83
C THR A 47 -7.01 -11.78 -7.31
N LEU A 48 -5.91 -11.07 -7.62
CA LEU A 48 -5.46 -10.86 -9.00
C LEU A 48 -5.04 -12.16 -9.69
N GLN A 49 -4.42 -13.08 -8.95
CA GLN A 49 -4.07 -14.41 -9.44
C GLN A 49 -5.34 -15.23 -9.77
N ASN A 50 -6.37 -15.17 -8.92
CA ASN A 50 -7.65 -15.86 -9.15
C ASN A 50 -8.43 -15.28 -10.33
N LEU A 51 -8.34 -13.97 -10.56
CA LEU A 51 -8.96 -13.29 -11.70
C LEU A 51 -8.23 -13.56 -13.03
N GLN A 52 -7.19 -14.41 -13.03
CA GLN A 52 -6.39 -14.77 -14.19
C GLN A 52 -5.88 -13.56 -14.99
N ILE A 53 -5.68 -12.41 -14.34
CA ILE A 53 -5.01 -11.25 -14.92
C ILE A 53 -3.48 -11.51 -14.86
N GLY A 54 -3.07 -12.61 -15.49
CA GLY A 54 -1.68 -13.02 -15.65
C GLY A 54 -1.13 -12.48 -16.96
N GLN A 55 0.16 -12.15 -16.97
CA GLN A 55 0.85 -11.85 -18.22
C GLN A 55 0.87 -13.12 -19.11
N SER A 56 0.39 -13.02 -20.34
CA SER A 56 0.56 -14.09 -21.33
C SER A 56 2.04 -14.18 -21.69
N VAL A 57 2.71 -15.23 -21.21
CA VAL A 57 4.12 -15.49 -21.51
C VAL A 57 4.18 -16.18 -22.87
N ARG A 58 4.81 -15.52 -23.85
CA ARG A 58 4.99 -16.08 -25.20
C ARG A 58 5.98 -17.26 -25.13
N ASN A 59 5.61 -18.39 -25.72
CA ASN A 59 6.37 -19.65 -25.65
C ASN A 59 7.68 -19.66 -26.44
N ASP A 60 7.95 -18.61 -27.23
CA ASP A 60 9.10 -18.51 -28.15
C ASP A 60 10.36 -17.93 -27.47
N GLY A 61 10.34 -17.72 -26.14
CA GLY A 61 11.40 -17.07 -25.37
C GLY A 61 12.34 -18.04 -24.63
N PRO A 62 13.46 -17.55 -24.06
CA PRO A 62 14.38 -18.37 -23.27
C PRO A 62 13.65 -19.04 -22.09
N GLN A 63 14.00 -20.29 -21.75
CA GLN A 63 13.35 -21.04 -20.66
C GLN A 63 13.36 -20.31 -19.30
N SER A 64 14.33 -19.42 -19.07
CA SER A 64 14.38 -18.57 -17.87
C SER A 64 13.17 -17.62 -17.73
N HIS A 65 12.49 -17.28 -18.83
CA HIS A 65 11.27 -16.44 -18.83
C HIS A 65 10.01 -17.20 -18.42
N LEU A 66 9.99 -18.54 -18.50
CA LEU A 66 8.86 -19.36 -18.04
C LEU A 66 8.70 -19.32 -16.52
N SER A 67 9.77 -19.00 -15.77
CA SER A 67 9.73 -18.88 -14.30
C SER A 67 8.86 -17.72 -13.79
N LYS A 68 8.56 -16.73 -14.64
CA LYS A 68 7.68 -15.60 -14.33
C LYS A 68 6.20 -15.87 -14.67
N SER A 69 5.90 -17.01 -15.27
CA SER A 69 4.56 -17.41 -15.66
C SER A 69 3.69 -17.61 -14.40
N GLY A 70 2.59 -16.87 -14.30
CA GLY A 70 1.70 -16.89 -13.14
C GLY A 70 1.84 -15.70 -12.17
N THR A 71 2.79 -14.78 -12.40
CA THR A 71 2.83 -13.52 -11.63
C THR A 71 1.66 -12.62 -12.08
N PRO A 72 0.75 -12.19 -11.17
CA PRO A 72 -0.36 -11.32 -11.55
C PRO A 72 0.15 -9.94 -11.99
N THR A 73 -0.51 -9.34 -12.98
CA THR A 73 -0.29 -7.94 -13.38
C THR A 73 -1.24 -7.01 -12.62
N MET A 74 -1.08 -5.69 -12.77
CA MET A 74 -1.86 -4.63 -12.08
C MET A 74 -1.60 -4.44 -10.58
N GLY A 75 -0.40 -4.76 -10.10
CA GLY A 75 -0.01 -4.50 -8.70
C GLY A 75 -0.08 -3.03 -8.27
N GLY A 76 -0.08 -2.09 -9.23
CA GLY A 76 -0.29 -0.66 -8.97
C GLY A 76 -1.67 -0.31 -8.40
N ALA A 77 -2.64 -1.23 -8.42
CA ALA A 77 -3.94 -1.03 -7.77
C ALA A 77 -3.85 -0.95 -6.22
N LEU A 78 -2.73 -1.39 -5.64
CA LEU A 78 -2.48 -1.28 -4.19
C LEU A 78 -2.02 0.11 -3.76
N ILE A 79 -1.52 0.91 -4.70
CA ILE A 79 -0.82 2.18 -4.48
C ILE A 79 -1.77 3.33 -4.77
#